data_AF-A0A1C6RQU9-F1
#
_entry.id   AF-A0A1C6RQU9-F1
#
_cell.length_a   1.000
_cell.length_b   1.000
_cell.length_c   1.000
_cell.angle_alpha   90.00
_cell.angle_beta   90.00
_cell.angle_gamma   90.00
#
_symmetry.space_group_name_H-M   'P 1'
#
loop_
_entity.id
_entity.type
_entity.pdbx_description
1 polymer ?
#
loop_
_entity_poly.entity_id
_entity_poly.type
_entity_poly.pdbx_seq_one_letter_code
_entity_poly.pdbx_strand_id
1 'polypeptide(L)'
;MGVVAATAVAAPAHADVIVPPGGSGSICTGYQYATTSPNRYWQTCAWADNNEVYFTVHFGNASSTNWQVDTVTLSYFVNGSTGTCPQYPYGGWTNLVIPAGQVWHTATNLCAIPRSRGAYAASVGVYDAQYNHYGNATTDSLQVQ
;
A
#
# COMPACT_ATOMS: atom_id res chain seq x y z
N MET A 1 -0.82 4.82 -50.33
CA MET A 1 -1.90 4.50 -49.37
C MET A 1 -1.22 3.97 -48.12
N GLY A 2 -1.15 4.79 -47.08
CA GLY A 2 -0.46 4.44 -45.82
C GLY A 2 -1.37 3.61 -44.92
N VAL A 3 -0.82 2.59 -44.29
CA VAL A 3 -1.46 1.88 -43.19
C VAL A 3 -0.76 2.32 -41.91
N VAL A 4 -1.55 2.91 -41.02
CA VAL A 4 -1.15 3.49 -39.74
C VAL A 4 -0.62 2.37 -38.84
N ALA A 5 0.61 2.52 -38.36
CA ALA A 5 1.17 1.68 -37.32
C ALA A 5 0.39 1.91 -36.01
N ALA A 6 -0.08 0.84 -35.39
CA ALA A 6 -0.64 0.90 -34.04
C ALA A 6 0.47 1.38 -33.09
N THR A 7 0.33 2.59 -32.57
CA THR A 7 1.11 3.07 -31.44
C THR A 7 0.76 2.22 -30.23
N ALA A 8 1.66 1.30 -29.88
CA ALA A 8 1.66 0.69 -28.56
C ALA A 8 1.73 1.83 -27.54
N VAL A 9 0.67 1.98 -26.75
CA VAL A 9 0.69 2.86 -25.58
C VAL A 9 1.73 2.25 -24.65
N ALA A 10 2.91 2.87 -24.57
CA ALA A 10 3.88 2.53 -23.56
C ALA A 10 3.19 2.73 -22.21
N ALA A 11 2.92 1.63 -21.51
CA ALA A 11 2.67 1.68 -20.08
C ALA A 11 3.84 2.46 -19.45
N PRO A 12 3.61 3.28 -18.41
CA PRO A 12 4.71 3.99 -17.78
C PRO A 12 5.76 2.97 -17.39
N ALA A 13 7.02 3.21 -17.74
CA ALA A 13 8.13 2.42 -17.21
C ALA A 13 8.20 2.75 -15.72
N HIS A 14 7.51 1.98 -14.90
CA HIS A 14 7.59 2.10 -13.45
C HIS A 14 8.97 1.60 -13.02
N ALA A 15 9.77 2.51 -12.49
CA ALA A 15 11.10 2.18 -12.03
C ALA A 15 10.98 1.38 -10.73
N ASP A 16 11.31 0.10 -10.82
CA ASP A 16 11.56 -0.75 -9.66
C ASP A 16 12.59 -0.07 -8.74
N VAL A 17 12.24 0.10 -7.46
CA VAL A 17 13.20 0.55 -6.45
C VAL A 17 14.06 -0.64 -6.04
N ILE A 18 15.36 -0.58 -6.30
CA ILE A 18 16.32 -1.63 -5.94
C ILE A 18 16.97 -1.29 -4.60
N VAL A 19 16.74 -2.13 -3.59
CA VAL A 19 17.29 -1.94 -2.24
C VAL A 19 18.40 -2.96 -1.97
N PRO A 20 19.67 -2.53 -1.86
CA PRO A 20 20.81 -3.43 -1.62
C PRO A 20 20.77 -4.02 -0.20
N PRO A 21 21.55 -5.08 0.10
CA PRO A 21 21.70 -5.60 1.45
C PRO A 21 22.12 -4.51 2.44
N GLY A 22 21.39 -4.41 3.57
CA GLY A 22 21.61 -3.37 4.59
C GLY A 22 21.13 -1.96 4.21
N GLY A 23 20.62 -1.76 3.00
CA GLY A 23 20.03 -0.50 2.56
C GLY A 23 18.55 -0.37 2.94
N SER A 24 18.08 0.87 3.03
CA SER A 24 16.67 1.21 3.19
C SER A 24 16.06 1.68 1.87
N GLY A 25 14.78 1.40 1.65
CA GLY A 25 14.04 1.85 0.48
C GLY A 25 12.56 1.51 0.56
N SER A 26 11.75 2.23 -0.21
CA SER A 26 10.31 1.99 -0.25
C SER A 26 9.69 2.37 -1.57
N ILE A 27 8.52 1.81 -1.80
CA ILE A 27 7.64 2.12 -2.92
C ILE A 27 6.21 2.23 -2.41
N CYS A 28 5.51 3.27 -2.82
CA CYS A 28 4.15 3.56 -2.41
C CYS A 28 3.25 3.68 -3.63
N THR A 29 1.96 3.36 -3.47
CA THR A 29 0.95 3.75 -4.44
C THR A 29 0.81 5.27 -4.47
N GLY A 30 0.21 5.80 -5.54
CA GLY A 30 -0.38 7.13 -5.48
C GLY A 30 -1.52 7.19 -4.44
N TYR A 31 -1.85 8.40 -4.00
CA TYR A 31 -2.95 8.61 -3.07
C TYR A 31 -4.29 8.19 -3.67
N GLN A 32 -5.00 7.36 -2.93
CA GLN A 32 -6.39 7.00 -3.14
C GLN A 32 -7.25 7.89 -2.25
N TYR A 33 -8.37 8.36 -2.77
CA TYR A 33 -9.27 9.24 -2.04
C TYR A 33 -10.53 8.49 -1.61
N ALA A 34 -11.02 8.78 -0.41
CA ALA A 34 -12.32 8.29 0.03
C ALA A 34 -13.40 8.81 -0.92
N THR A 35 -14.26 7.93 -1.43
CA THR A 35 -15.37 8.29 -2.33
C THR A 35 -16.28 9.36 -1.75
N THR A 36 -16.44 9.38 -0.43
CA THR A 36 -17.28 10.34 0.29
C THR A 36 -16.62 11.70 0.53
N SER A 37 -15.29 11.83 0.34
CA SER A 37 -14.58 13.09 0.58
C SER A 37 -13.18 13.10 -0.05
N PRO A 38 -12.88 14.07 -0.92
CA PRO A 38 -11.52 14.25 -1.46
C PRO A 38 -10.52 14.74 -0.39
N ASN A 39 -10.98 15.10 0.81
CA ASN A 39 -10.11 15.53 1.92
C ASN A 39 -9.64 14.35 2.78
N ARG A 40 -10.04 13.13 2.44
CA ARG A 40 -9.65 11.89 3.13
C ARG A 40 -8.97 11.01 2.12
N TYR A 41 -7.72 10.66 2.39
CA TYR A 41 -6.90 9.93 1.44
C TYR A 41 -6.02 8.92 2.13
N TRP A 42 -5.60 7.92 1.38
CA TRP A 42 -4.73 6.87 1.86
C TRP A 42 -3.80 6.41 0.75
N GLN A 43 -2.69 5.78 1.13
CA GLN A 43 -1.78 5.10 0.22
C GLN A 43 -1.21 3.89 0.93
N THR A 44 -0.82 2.87 0.18
CA THR A 44 -0.09 1.73 0.72
C THR A 44 1.35 1.76 0.27
N CYS A 45 2.25 1.28 1.12
CA CYS A 45 3.69 1.29 0.89
C CYS A 45 4.30 -0.06 1.26
N ALA A 46 5.23 -0.52 0.44
CA ALA A 46 6.18 -1.58 0.76
C ALA A 46 7.54 -0.95 1.09
N TRP A 47 8.16 -1.40 2.17
CA TRP A 47 9.43 -0.91 2.67
C TRP A 47 10.38 -2.09 2.81
N ALA A 48 11.66 -1.85 2.56
CA ALA A 48 12.74 -2.75 2.92
C ALA A 48 13.76 -1.94 3.71
N ASP A 49 14.00 -2.32 4.95
CA ASP A 49 14.98 -1.69 5.83
C ASP A 49 15.56 -2.77 6.74
N ASN A 50 16.81 -2.59 7.17
CA ASN A 50 17.59 -3.45 8.05
C ASN A 50 16.95 -4.81 8.44
N ASN A 51 17.29 -5.86 7.68
CA ASN A 51 16.84 -7.26 7.84
C ASN A 51 15.34 -7.56 7.68
N GLU A 52 14.51 -6.57 7.39
CA GLU A 52 13.06 -6.74 7.23
C GLU A 52 12.54 -6.16 5.91
N VAL A 53 11.45 -6.74 5.43
CA VAL A 53 10.54 -6.13 4.47
C VAL A 53 9.21 -5.97 5.18
N TYR A 54 8.65 -4.76 5.18
CA TYR A 54 7.40 -4.49 5.86
C TYR A 54 6.44 -3.66 5.01
N PHE A 55 5.15 -3.82 5.29
CA PHE A 55 4.08 -3.24 4.50
C PHE A 55 3.20 -2.38 5.39
N THR A 56 2.79 -1.24 4.87
CA THR A 56 2.04 -0.24 5.64
C THR A 56 0.94 0.42 4.82
N VAL A 57 0.00 1.02 5.53
CA VAL A 57 -1.01 1.92 4.99
C VAL A 57 -0.90 3.24 5.71
N HIS A 58 -0.81 4.31 4.93
CA HIS A 58 -0.76 5.68 5.41
C HIS A 58 -2.07 6.36 5.08
N PHE A 59 -2.57 7.13 6.02
CA PHE A 59 -3.83 7.84 5.92
C PHE A 59 -3.60 9.33 6.20
N GLY A 60 -4.38 10.17 5.52
CA GLY A 60 -4.47 11.59 5.79
C GLY A 60 -5.92 12.04 5.80
N ASN A 61 -6.24 12.88 6.77
CA ASN A 61 -7.56 13.48 6.93
C ASN A 61 -7.42 14.99 7.01
N ALA A 62 -7.52 15.66 5.87
CA ALA A 62 -7.53 17.12 5.77
C ALA A 62 -8.91 17.74 6.05
N SER A 63 -9.92 16.94 6.41
CA SER A 63 -11.26 17.46 6.74
C SER A 63 -11.34 17.97 8.19
N SER A 64 -12.40 18.71 8.49
CA SER A 64 -12.68 19.23 9.84
C SER A 64 -13.31 18.21 10.79
N THR A 65 -13.57 16.98 10.32
CA THR A 65 -14.21 15.93 11.11
C THR A 65 -13.36 14.66 11.12
N ASN A 66 -13.52 13.86 12.17
CA ASN A 66 -12.84 12.58 12.27
C ASN A 66 -13.27 11.67 11.11
N TRP A 67 -12.31 10.90 10.61
CA TRP A 67 -12.56 9.87 9.61
C TRP A 67 -12.51 8.50 10.28
N GLN A 68 -13.65 7.82 10.26
CA GLN A 68 -13.76 6.44 10.72
C GLN A 68 -13.54 5.50 9.55
N VAL A 69 -12.47 4.72 9.63
CA VAL A 69 -12.15 3.60 8.74
C VAL A 69 -12.53 2.34 9.49
N ASP A 70 -13.37 1.52 8.88
CA ASP A 70 -13.83 0.31 9.55
C ASP A 70 -12.74 -0.74 9.50
N THR A 71 -12.47 -1.28 8.32
CA THR A 71 -11.52 -2.37 8.14
C THR A 71 -10.41 -1.96 7.19
N VAL A 72 -9.18 -2.37 7.47
CA VAL A 72 -8.05 -2.28 6.54
C VAL A 72 -7.47 -3.67 6.39
N THR A 73 -7.56 -4.28 5.21
CA THR A 73 -6.94 -5.58 4.94
C THR A 73 -5.60 -5.36 4.27
N LEU A 74 -4.53 -5.92 4.85
CA LEU A 74 -3.18 -5.84 4.30
C LEU A 74 -2.71 -7.26 3.95
N SER A 75 -2.34 -7.42 2.68
CA SER A 75 -1.66 -8.59 2.13
C SER A 75 -0.40 -8.13 1.41
N TYR A 76 0.46 -9.07 1.04
CA TYR A 76 1.65 -8.74 0.24
C TYR A 76 1.86 -9.77 -0.86
N PHE A 77 2.65 -9.40 -1.85
CA PHE A 77 3.15 -10.31 -2.87
C PHE A 77 4.66 -10.45 -2.72
N VAL A 78 5.16 -11.66 -2.88
CA VAL A 78 6.59 -11.96 -3.05
C VAL A 78 6.77 -12.75 -4.32
N ASN A 79 7.54 -12.24 -5.26
CA ASN A 79 7.77 -12.86 -6.57
C ASN A 79 6.46 -13.29 -7.26
N GLY A 80 5.42 -12.45 -7.15
CA GLY A 80 4.09 -12.67 -7.74
C GLY A 80 3.16 -13.63 -6.99
N SER A 81 3.60 -14.22 -5.87
CA SER A 81 2.75 -15.07 -5.03
C SER A 81 2.20 -14.30 -3.84
N THR A 82 0.90 -14.44 -3.55
CA THR A 82 0.27 -13.81 -2.39
C THR A 82 0.77 -14.42 -1.09
N GLY A 83 1.30 -13.59 -0.20
CA GLY A 83 1.55 -13.89 1.19
C GLY A 83 0.55 -13.19 2.10
N THR A 84 0.19 -13.85 3.20
CA THR A 84 -0.59 -13.25 4.28
C THR A 84 0.35 -12.69 5.32
N CYS A 85 0.05 -11.49 5.82
CA CYS A 85 0.78 -10.91 6.95
C CYS A 85 0.78 -11.91 8.13
N PRO A 86 1.91 -12.10 8.84
CA PRO A 86 2.00 -13.07 9.94
C PRO A 86 0.96 -12.86 11.05
N GLN A 87 0.45 -11.63 11.22
CA GLN A 87 -0.59 -11.32 12.19
C GLN A 87 -2.03 -11.44 11.66
N TYR A 88 -2.23 -11.89 10.41
CA TYR A 88 -3.57 -12.16 9.85
C TYR A 88 -4.15 -13.47 10.43
N PRO A 89 -5.45 -13.58 10.79
CA PRO A 89 -6.57 -12.71 10.41
C PRO A 89 -6.80 -11.46 11.27
N TYR A 90 -6.00 -11.27 12.33
CA TYR A 90 -6.14 -10.14 13.28
C TYR A 90 -5.36 -8.88 12.87
N GLY A 91 -4.64 -8.94 11.74
CA GLY A 91 -3.88 -7.84 11.15
C GLY A 91 -4.73 -6.88 10.31
N GLY A 92 -6.06 -7.03 10.37
CA GLY A 92 -6.97 -6.00 9.89
C GLY A 92 -7.21 -4.96 10.97
N TRP A 93 -6.89 -3.69 10.71
CA TRP A 93 -7.29 -2.64 11.64
C TRP A 93 -8.80 -2.49 11.56
N THR A 94 -9.47 -2.74 12.68
CA THR A 94 -10.90 -2.49 12.82
C THR A 94 -11.15 -1.21 13.60
N ASN A 95 -12.15 -0.42 13.22
CA ASN A 95 -12.57 0.81 13.91
C ASN A 95 -11.45 1.85 14.10
N LEU A 96 -10.64 2.06 13.06
CA LEU A 96 -9.60 3.09 13.06
C LEU A 96 -10.23 4.48 12.96
N VAL A 97 -9.87 5.37 13.88
CA VAL A 97 -10.25 6.79 13.82
C VAL A 97 -9.03 7.62 13.48
N ILE A 98 -9.07 8.28 12.32
CA ILE A 98 -8.06 9.25 11.90
C ILE A 98 -8.59 10.64 12.26
N PRO A 99 -7.99 11.32 13.24
CA PRO A 99 -8.51 12.62 13.70
C PRO A 99 -8.52 13.67 12.58
N ALA A 100 -9.40 14.66 12.72
CA ALA A 100 -9.44 15.81 11.82
C ALA A 100 -8.08 16.53 11.75
N GLY A 101 -7.65 16.87 10.53
CA GLY A 101 -6.38 17.57 10.27
C GLY A 101 -5.11 16.73 10.54
N GLN A 102 -5.22 15.41 10.71
CA GLN A 102 -4.10 14.55 11.08
C GLN A 102 -3.77 13.50 10.01
N VAL A 103 -2.55 12.97 10.14
CA VAL A 103 -2.09 11.77 9.43
C VAL A 103 -1.96 10.61 10.40
N TRP A 104 -2.11 9.40 9.90
CA TRP A 104 -1.92 8.17 10.67
C TRP A 104 -1.32 7.09 9.78
N HIS A 105 -0.59 6.15 10.35
CA HIS A 105 -0.13 4.98 9.62
C HIS A 105 -0.14 3.74 10.49
N THR A 106 -0.23 2.61 9.81
CA THR A 106 -0.13 1.27 10.40
C THR A 106 1.25 1.05 11.03
N ALA A 107 1.33 0.32 12.14
CA ALA A 107 2.61 -0.04 12.75
C ALA A 107 3.40 -0.98 11.82
N THR A 108 4.71 -0.78 11.74
CA THR A 108 5.60 -1.48 10.78
C THR A 108 5.76 -2.97 11.08
N ASN A 109 5.72 -3.35 12.35
CA ASN A 109 5.88 -4.73 12.80
C ASN A 109 4.66 -5.64 12.56
N LEU A 110 3.51 -5.08 12.15
CA LEU A 110 2.28 -5.85 11.96
C LEU A 110 2.29 -6.69 10.69
N CYS A 111 3.00 -6.22 9.67
CA CYS A 111 3.26 -6.97 8.46
C CYS A 111 4.71 -6.81 8.04
N ALA A 112 5.60 -7.27 8.92
CA ALA A 112 7.02 -7.41 8.64
C ALA A 112 7.36 -8.89 8.39
N ILE A 113 8.23 -9.14 7.43
CA ILE A 113 8.79 -10.45 7.12
C ILE A 113 10.32 -10.36 7.05
N PRO A 114 11.03 -11.47 7.32
CA PRO A 114 12.47 -11.51 7.12
C PRO A 114 12.82 -11.10 5.70
N ARG A 115 13.82 -10.23 5.59
CA ARG A 115 14.32 -9.78 4.29
C ARG A 115 14.98 -10.92 3.55
N SER A 116 14.54 -11.14 2.32
CA SER A 116 15.19 -12.02 1.37
C SER A 116 15.20 -11.36 0.00
N ARG A 117 15.97 -11.92 -0.94
CA ARG A 117 16.01 -11.41 -2.30
C ARG A 117 14.67 -11.69 -2.98
N GLY A 118 14.08 -10.68 -3.61
CA GLY A 118 12.83 -10.83 -4.33
C GLY A 118 12.16 -9.51 -4.71
N ALA A 119 11.07 -9.64 -5.45
CA ALA A 119 10.15 -8.55 -5.79
C ALA A 119 8.99 -8.54 -4.79
N TYR A 120 8.81 -7.44 -4.08
CA TYR A 120 7.79 -7.29 -3.03
C TYR A 120 6.77 -6.23 -3.41
N ALA A 121 5.50 -6.49 -3.16
CA ALA A 121 4.45 -5.47 -3.31
C ALA A 121 3.46 -5.53 -2.16
N ALA A 122 3.00 -4.37 -1.68
CA ALA A 122 1.90 -4.30 -0.74
C ALA A 122 0.57 -4.38 -1.51
N SER A 123 -0.43 -5.08 -0.97
CA SER A 123 -1.78 -5.13 -1.53
C SER A 123 -2.80 -4.91 -0.43
N VAL A 124 -3.60 -3.86 -0.56
CA VAL A 124 -4.45 -3.37 0.52
C VAL A 124 -5.87 -3.16 0.05
N GLY A 125 -6.83 -3.55 0.90
CA GLY A 125 -8.22 -3.09 0.84
C GLY A 125 -8.54 -2.19 2.02
N VAL A 126 -9.24 -1.08 1.78
CA VAL A 126 -9.74 -0.18 2.83
C VAL A 126 -11.27 -0.14 2.76
N TYR A 127 -11.93 -0.22 3.91
CA TYR A 127 -13.39 -0.31 4.06
C TYR A 127 -13.92 0.79 4.96
N ASP A 128 -15.11 1.31 4.65
CA ASP A 128 -15.80 2.31 5.49
C ASP A 128 -16.61 1.66 6.63
N ALA A 129 -17.12 2.50 7.54
CA ALA A 129 -17.95 2.13 8.70
C ALA A 129 -19.22 1.31 8.37
N GLN A 130 -19.58 1.17 7.10
CA GLN A 130 -20.70 0.36 6.63
C GLN A 130 -20.23 -0.88 5.84
N TYR A 131 -18.95 -1.23 5.92
CA TYR A 131 -18.29 -2.25 5.10
C TYR A 131 -18.37 -2.01 3.58
N ASN A 132 -18.66 -0.78 3.15
CA ASN A 132 -18.54 -0.44 1.74
C ASN A 132 -17.05 -0.30 1.41
N HIS A 133 -16.62 -0.96 0.33
CA HIS A 133 -15.24 -0.89 -0.17
C HIS A 133 -14.89 0.57 -0.53
N TYR A 134 -13.91 1.19 0.14
CA TYR A 134 -13.32 2.46 -0.31
C TYR A 134 -12.45 2.24 -1.54
N GLY A 135 -11.72 1.12 -1.59
CA GLY A 135 -10.89 0.76 -2.73
C GLY A 135 -9.85 -0.29 -2.40
N ASN A 136 -9.21 -0.80 -3.45
CA ASN A 136 -8.05 -1.67 -3.35
C ASN A 136 -6.88 -0.99 -4.06
N ALA A 137 -5.69 -1.12 -3.52
CA ALA A 137 -4.48 -0.63 -4.16
C ALA A 137 -3.34 -1.61 -3.94
N THR A 138 -2.52 -1.78 -4.98
CA THR A 138 -1.31 -2.61 -4.95
C THR A 138 -0.15 -1.72 -5.38
N THR A 139 0.94 -1.74 -4.63
CA THR A 139 2.15 -1.01 -5.03
C THR A 139 2.77 -1.64 -6.26
N ASP A 140 3.59 -0.86 -6.98
CA ASP A 140 4.61 -1.42 -7.83
C ASP A 140 5.59 -2.30 -7.01
N SER A 141 6.48 -3.01 -7.71
CA SER A 141 7.42 -3.92 -7.05
C SER A 141 8.62 -3.20 -6.45
N LEU A 142 8.90 -3.48 -5.18
CA LEU A 142 10.14 -3.18 -4.48
C LEU A 142 11.11 -4.35 -4.70
N GLN A 143 12.23 -4.10 -5.37
CA GLN A 143 13.23 -5.13 -5.64
C GLN A 143 14.26 -5.14 -4.50
N VAL A 144 14.38 -6.27 -3.81
CA VAL A 144 15.38 -6.46 -2.76
C VAL A 144 16.47 -7.39 -3.28
N GLN A 145 17.74 -7.01 -3.09
CA GLN A 145 18.92 -7.79 -3.51
C GLN A 145 19.45 -8.72 -2.42
#